data_AF-A0A955FRG2-F1
#
_entry.id   AF-A0A955FRG2-F1
#
_cell.length_a   1.000
_cell.length_b   1.000
_cell.length_c   1.000
_cell.angle_alpha   90.00
_cell.angle_beta   90.00
_cell.angle_gamma   90.00
#
_symmetry.space_group_name_H-M   'P 1'
#
loop_
_entity.id
_entity.type
_entity.pdbx_description
1 polymer ?
#
loop_
_entity_poly.entity_id
_entity_poly.type
_entity_poly.pdbx_seq_one_letter_code
_entity_poly.pdbx_strand_id
1 'polypeptide(L)'
;MAFNEDTRVKIPALIHLTRLGYKYFSLKDKKFDINPDTNILTNIFSKKIAELNHEADATSIDLEIKNIVEELNYDDLGRAFYKRLIGTGDGDLKLIDWDKFENNDFHITTELTCKNGDDEFRPDITVFVNGIPLSFIEVKKPNNYEGIKAERDRIQVRFKNDKFRRFINITQLLVFSNNMEYEDTDSNKLQGAFYATTSKNSDSMFNNFR
;
A
#
# COMPACT_ATOMS: atom_id res chain seq x y z
N MET A 1 -14.70 -17.42 21.50
CA MET A 1 -14.24 -16.17 20.84
C MET A 1 -15.30 -15.76 19.83
N ALA A 2 -15.65 -14.47 19.75
CA ALA A 2 -16.63 -14.00 18.77
C ALA A 2 -16.07 -14.14 17.35
N PHE A 3 -16.81 -14.81 16.46
CA PHE A 3 -16.46 -15.01 15.05
C PHE A 3 -16.65 -13.71 14.27
N ASN A 4 -15.61 -12.89 14.14
CA ASN A 4 -15.65 -11.60 13.45
C ASN A 4 -14.60 -11.53 12.30
N GLU A 5 -14.57 -10.41 11.56
CA GLU A 5 -13.70 -10.23 10.39
C GLU A 5 -12.21 -10.31 10.77
N ASP A 6 -11.89 -9.71 11.91
CA ASP A 6 -10.54 -9.69 12.46
C ASP A 6 -9.99 -11.10 12.67
N THR A 7 -10.79 -11.97 13.29
CA THR A 7 -10.37 -13.34 13.62
C THR A 7 -10.37 -14.29 12.43
N ARG A 8 -11.21 -14.06 11.41
CA ARG A 8 -11.34 -14.97 10.25
C ARG A 8 -10.42 -14.66 9.08
N VAL A 9 -10.04 -13.39 8.88
CA VAL A 9 -9.32 -12.99 7.66
C VAL A 9 -8.14 -12.07 7.96
N LYS A 10 -8.34 -11.01 8.75
CA LYS A 10 -7.27 -10.03 9.04
C LYS A 10 -6.09 -10.66 9.78
N ILE A 11 -6.33 -11.31 10.92
CA ILE A 11 -5.28 -11.98 11.70
C ILE A 11 -4.59 -13.09 10.89
N PRO A 12 -5.31 -13.99 10.19
CA PRO A 12 -4.68 -14.96 9.30
C PRO A 12 -3.78 -14.32 8.23
N ALA A 13 -4.21 -13.22 7.58
CA ALA A 13 -3.40 -12.50 6.61
C ALA A 13 -2.12 -11.93 7.24
N LEU A 14 -2.21 -11.32 8.42
CA LEU A 14 -1.04 -10.82 9.16
C LEU A 14 -0.08 -11.94 9.56
N ILE A 15 -0.60 -13.07 10.05
CA ILE A 15 0.22 -14.24 10.38
C ILE A 15 0.92 -14.77 9.13
N HIS A 16 0.23 -14.80 7.99
CA HIS A 16 0.84 -15.23 6.74
C HIS A 16 1.97 -14.29 6.31
N LEU A 17 1.73 -12.98 6.29
CA LEU A 17 2.75 -11.97 5.95
C LEU A 17 3.95 -12.02 6.88
N THR A 18 3.74 -12.21 8.19
CA THR A 18 4.86 -12.34 9.14
C THR A 18 5.69 -13.61 8.92
N ARG A 19 5.07 -14.73 8.49
CA ARG A 19 5.80 -15.95 8.08
C ARG A 19 6.60 -15.75 6.79
N LEU A 20 6.18 -14.83 5.93
CA LEU A 20 6.93 -14.42 4.73
C LEU A 20 8.07 -13.43 5.04
N GLY A 21 8.25 -13.03 6.30
CA GLY A 21 9.35 -12.15 6.74
C GLY A 21 8.95 -10.69 6.96
N TYR A 22 7.68 -10.32 6.79
CA TYR A 22 7.22 -8.95 7.07
C TYR A 22 7.18 -8.69 8.58
N LYS A 23 7.72 -7.54 9.01
CA LYS A 23 7.71 -7.13 10.42
C LYS A 23 6.43 -6.34 10.71
N TYR A 24 5.59 -6.86 11.59
CA TYR A 24 4.43 -6.11 12.08
C TYR A 24 4.87 -5.02 13.06
N PHE A 25 4.26 -3.83 12.96
CA PHE A 25 4.37 -2.80 13.99
C PHE A 25 3.00 -2.26 14.40
N SER A 26 2.89 -1.84 15.66
CA SER A 26 1.69 -1.20 16.17
C SER A 26 1.74 0.31 15.94
N LEU A 27 0.62 0.92 15.56
CA LEU A 27 0.49 2.39 15.51
C LEU A 27 0.66 3.06 16.89
N LYS A 28 0.62 2.29 17.98
CA LYS A 28 0.91 2.77 19.34
C LYS A 28 2.41 2.85 19.63
N ASP A 29 3.23 2.21 18.80
CA ASP A 29 4.68 2.22 18.97
C ASP A 29 5.24 3.57 18.50
N LYS A 30 5.72 4.37 19.45
CA LYS A 30 6.35 5.68 19.18
C LYS A 30 7.72 5.59 18.49
N LYS A 31 8.03 4.45 17.87
CA LYS A 31 9.31 4.18 17.20
C LYS A 31 9.28 4.51 15.70
N PHE A 32 8.10 4.77 15.15
CA PHE A 32 7.92 5.04 13.74
C PHE A 32 7.51 6.49 13.54
N ASP A 33 8.30 7.20 12.74
CA ASP A 33 7.99 8.55 12.33
C ASP A 33 7.21 8.46 11.01
N ILE A 34 5.92 8.75 11.07
CA ILE A 34 5.01 8.62 9.92
C ILE A 34 4.77 9.99 9.33
N ASN A 35 5.12 10.18 8.05
CA ASN A 35 4.80 11.39 7.32
C ASN A 35 3.25 11.51 7.21
N PRO A 36 2.64 12.58 7.74
CA PRO A 36 1.18 12.70 7.79
C PRO A 36 0.54 12.89 6.41
N ASP A 37 1.30 13.35 5.42
CA ASP A 37 0.83 13.56 4.06
C ASP A 37 0.85 12.27 3.24
N THR A 38 1.83 11.39 3.43
CA THR A 38 2.04 10.24 2.52
C THR A 38 2.03 8.88 3.21
N ASN A 39 2.00 8.86 4.54
CA ASN A 39 2.19 7.66 5.37
C ASN A 39 3.57 7.00 5.23
N ILE A 40 4.56 7.66 4.62
CA ILE A 40 5.95 7.16 4.58
C ILE A 40 6.51 7.07 6.01
N LEU A 41 7.11 5.93 6.36
CA LEU A 41 7.85 5.74 7.61
C LEU A 41 9.23 6.40 7.45
N THR A 42 9.36 7.69 7.74
CA THR A 42 10.52 8.51 7.38
C THR A 42 11.80 8.01 8.02
N ASN A 43 11.76 7.56 9.28
CA ASN A 43 12.94 7.01 9.94
C ASN A 43 13.43 5.68 9.34
N ILE A 44 12.50 4.83 8.87
CA ILE A 44 12.84 3.59 8.17
C ILE A 44 13.35 3.90 6.76
N PHE A 45 12.67 4.81 6.06
CA PHE A 45 13.07 5.29 4.75
C PHE A 45 14.49 5.84 4.77
N SER A 46 14.77 6.85 5.58
CA SER A 46 16.09 7.50 5.59
C SER A 46 17.21 6.52 5.92
N LYS A 47 16.98 5.61 6.87
CA LYS A 47 17.94 4.55 7.19
C LYS A 47 18.20 3.63 6.00
N LYS A 48 17.14 3.11 5.37
CA LYS A 48 17.27 2.15 4.26
C LYS A 48 17.83 2.78 3.00
N ILE A 49 17.44 4.00 2.68
CA ILE A 49 17.97 4.71 1.52
C ILE A 49 19.46 5.01 1.70
N ALA A 50 19.92 5.36 2.90
CA ALA A 50 21.35 5.50 3.21
C ALA A 50 22.12 4.18 3.03
N GLU A 51 21.55 3.04 3.47
CA GLU A 51 22.14 1.71 3.29
C GLU A 51 22.20 1.29 1.82
N LEU A 52 21.21 1.66 1.00
CA LEU A 52 21.20 1.32 -0.43
C LEU A 52 22.07 2.25 -1.28
N ASN A 53 22.33 3.47 -0.81
CA ASN A 53 23.01 4.53 -1.54
C ASN A 53 24.15 5.09 -0.69
N HIS A 54 25.26 4.36 -0.60
CA HIS A 54 26.38 4.68 0.30
C HIS A 54 27.02 6.07 0.08
N GLU A 55 26.85 6.66 -1.10
CA GLU A 55 27.39 7.99 -1.44
C GLU A 55 26.41 9.14 -1.11
N ALA A 56 25.16 8.81 -0.77
CA ALA A 56 24.14 9.81 -0.46
C ALA A 56 24.32 10.37 0.95
N ASP A 57 24.32 11.71 1.06
CA ASP A 57 24.29 12.38 2.35
C ASP A 57 22.86 12.52 2.91
N ALA A 58 22.73 12.83 4.19
CA ALA A 58 21.42 12.99 4.84
C ALA A 58 20.56 14.09 4.19
N THR A 59 21.18 15.15 3.65
CA THR A 59 20.45 16.25 3.01
C THR A 59 19.79 15.79 1.72
N SER A 60 20.48 14.98 0.92
CA SER A 60 19.97 14.41 -0.32
C SER A 60 18.80 13.45 -0.06
N ILE A 61 18.86 12.67 1.02
CA ILE A 61 17.79 11.75 1.43
C ILE A 61 16.56 12.53 1.91
N ASP A 62 16.75 13.59 2.70
CA ASP A 62 15.65 14.44 3.16
C ASP A 62 15.00 15.20 1.99
N LEU A 63 15.79 15.62 1.00
CA LEU A 63 15.29 16.22 -0.23
C LEU A 63 14.50 15.19 -1.05
N GLU A 64 14.95 13.95 -1.11
CA GLU A 64 14.26 12.88 -1.85
C GLU A 64 12.86 12.63 -1.30
N ILE A 65 12.66 12.63 0.02
CA ILE A 65 11.32 12.53 0.62
C ILE A 65 10.43 13.68 0.15
N LYS A 66 10.95 14.92 0.10
CA LYS A 66 10.18 16.09 -0.37
C LYS A 66 9.82 15.96 -1.85
N ASN A 67 10.77 15.55 -2.68
CA ASN A 67 10.54 15.31 -4.11
C ASN A 67 9.44 14.26 -4.31
N ILE A 68 9.48 13.15 -3.57
CA ILE A 68 8.43 12.12 -3.60
C ILE A 68 7.07 12.74 -3.20
N VAL A 69 7.00 13.51 -2.11
CA VAL A 69 5.75 14.16 -1.67
C VAL A 69 5.19 15.09 -2.75
N GLU A 70 6.03 15.89 -3.42
CA GLU A 70 5.62 16.77 -4.50
C GLU A 70 5.11 15.98 -5.72
N GLU A 71 5.85 14.98 -6.14
CA GLU A 71 5.53 14.10 -7.27
C GLU A 71 4.21 13.35 -7.06
N LEU A 72 3.92 12.93 -5.83
CA LEU A 72 2.66 12.26 -5.49
C LEU A 72 1.44 13.17 -5.61
N ASN A 73 1.59 14.49 -5.77
CA ASN A 73 0.48 15.38 -6.06
C ASN A 73 0.14 15.47 -7.55
N TYR A 74 0.96 14.88 -8.44
CA TYR A 74 0.74 14.92 -9.88
C TYR A 74 -0.55 14.19 -10.28
N ASP A 75 -1.25 14.73 -11.27
CA ASP A 75 -2.43 14.09 -11.83
C ASP A 75 -2.06 13.07 -12.92
N ASP A 76 -1.28 12.05 -12.53
CA ASP A 76 -0.69 11.08 -13.45
C ASP A 76 -0.87 9.60 -13.02
N LEU A 77 -1.77 9.37 -12.05
CA LEU A 77 -2.03 8.05 -11.45
C LEU A 77 -0.80 7.40 -10.79
N GLY A 78 0.18 8.19 -10.38
CA GLY A 78 1.41 7.69 -9.76
C GLY A 78 2.44 7.21 -10.78
N ARG A 79 2.31 7.58 -12.07
CA ARG A 79 3.24 7.18 -13.12
C ARG A 79 4.67 7.68 -12.86
N ALA A 80 4.82 8.94 -12.44
CA ALA A 80 6.12 9.50 -12.09
C ALA A 80 6.73 8.71 -10.91
N PHE A 81 5.93 8.48 -9.87
CA PHE A 81 6.36 7.72 -8.70
C PHE A 81 6.76 6.29 -9.04
N TYR A 82 5.99 5.62 -9.89
CA TYR A 82 6.34 4.30 -10.39
C TYR A 82 7.69 4.31 -11.11
N LYS A 83 7.94 5.28 -11.99
CA LYS A 83 9.23 5.41 -12.70
C LYS A 83 10.39 5.62 -11.73
N ARG A 84 10.22 6.47 -10.72
CA ARG A 84 11.20 6.69 -9.64
C ARG A 84 11.48 5.40 -8.88
N LEU A 85 10.42 4.67 -8.50
CA LEU A 85 10.52 3.40 -7.77
C LEU A 85 11.34 2.34 -8.53
N ILE A 86 11.26 2.30 -9.86
CA ILE A 86 12.04 1.39 -10.71
C ILE A 86 13.36 1.99 -11.23
N GLY A 87 13.75 3.19 -10.79
CA GLY A 87 15.02 3.82 -11.17
C GLY A 87 15.07 4.37 -12.61
N THR A 88 13.93 4.72 -13.20
CA THR A 88 13.82 5.30 -14.55
C THR A 88 13.15 6.68 -14.57
N GLY A 89 12.80 7.19 -13.39
CA GLY A 89 12.15 8.48 -13.18
C GLY A 89 13.15 9.56 -12.81
N ASP A 90 12.61 10.64 -12.27
CA ASP A 90 13.43 11.69 -11.66
C ASP A 90 13.98 11.18 -10.31
N GLY A 91 15.19 11.59 -9.94
CA GLY A 91 15.87 11.17 -8.72
C GLY A 91 17.02 10.19 -8.95
N ASP A 92 18.06 10.34 -8.15
CA ASP A 92 19.32 9.58 -8.29
C ASP A 92 19.47 8.47 -7.23
N LEU A 93 18.52 8.37 -6.29
CA LEU A 93 18.59 7.40 -5.18
C LEU A 93 17.81 6.11 -5.51
N LYS A 94 18.47 4.96 -5.32
CA LYS A 94 17.84 3.64 -5.39
C LYS A 94 16.88 3.48 -4.22
N LEU A 95 15.57 3.41 -4.51
CA LEU A 95 14.53 3.22 -3.49
C LEU A 95 14.32 1.76 -3.08
N ILE A 96 14.52 0.83 -4.02
CA ILE A 96 14.32 -0.61 -3.85
C ILE A 96 15.53 -1.35 -4.42
N ASP A 97 16.04 -2.32 -3.66
CA ASP A 97 17.03 -3.25 -4.17
C ASP A 97 16.35 -4.38 -4.95
N TRP A 98 16.23 -4.20 -6.27
CA TRP A 98 15.64 -5.19 -7.18
C TRP A 98 16.58 -6.36 -7.47
N ASP A 99 17.89 -6.19 -7.25
CA ASP A 99 18.90 -7.23 -7.54
C ASP A 99 19.00 -8.24 -6.39
N LYS A 100 18.88 -7.74 -5.15
CA LYS A 100 18.92 -8.53 -3.91
C LYS A 100 17.75 -8.15 -3.02
N PHE A 101 16.63 -8.83 -3.21
CA PHE A 101 15.37 -8.45 -2.58
C PHE A 101 15.42 -8.52 -1.05
N GLU A 102 16.26 -9.41 -0.50
CA GLU A 102 16.53 -9.57 0.93
C GLU A 102 17.18 -8.35 1.59
N ASN A 103 17.76 -7.43 0.80
CA ASN A 103 18.31 -6.18 1.32
C ASN A 103 17.23 -5.15 1.66
N ASN A 104 15.99 -5.36 1.23
CA ASN A 104 14.88 -4.46 1.54
C ASN A 104 14.27 -4.79 2.91
N ASP A 105 13.75 -3.77 3.58
CA ASP A 105 13.02 -3.93 4.84
C ASP A 105 11.51 -3.97 4.57
N PHE A 106 10.86 -5.02 5.06
CA PHE A 106 9.43 -5.27 4.86
C PHE A 106 8.66 -5.05 6.15
N HIS A 107 7.67 -4.17 6.13
CA HIS A 107 6.83 -3.89 7.29
C HIS A 107 5.35 -3.96 6.94
N ILE A 108 4.54 -4.27 7.95
CA ILE A 108 3.08 -4.23 7.85
C ILE A 108 2.49 -3.56 9.09
N THR A 109 1.39 -2.86 8.90
CA THR A 109 0.55 -2.41 10.00
C THR A 109 -0.92 -2.52 9.62
N THR A 110 -1.77 -2.51 10.62
CA THR A 110 -3.22 -2.55 10.45
C THR A 110 -3.80 -1.17 10.65
N GLU A 111 -4.90 -0.85 9.97
CA GLU A 111 -5.75 0.29 10.31
C GLU A 111 -5.03 1.65 10.22
N LEU A 112 -3.99 1.77 9.38
CA LEU A 112 -3.29 3.05 9.18
C LEU A 112 -4.17 4.00 8.38
N THR A 113 -4.52 5.13 8.99
CA THR A 113 -5.44 6.08 8.37
C THR A 113 -4.72 6.91 7.31
N CYS A 114 -5.30 7.00 6.13
CA CYS A 114 -4.93 7.95 5.08
C CYS A 114 -5.85 9.16 5.22
N LYS A 115 -5.31 10.29 5.71
CA LYS A 115 -6.10 11.47 6.06
C LYS A 115 -5.58 12.72 5.37
N ASN A 116 -6.47 13.53 4.81
CA ASN A 116 -6.16 14.85 4.28
C ASN A 116 -7.32 15.81 4.54
N GLY A 117 -7.11 16.77 5.45
CA GLY A 117 -8.16 17.62 5.99
C GLY A 117 -9.23 16.81 6.72
N ASP A 118 -10.49 17.03 6.34
CA ASP A 118 -11.65 16.32 6.91
C ASP A 118 -11.96 14.97 6.24
N ASP A 119 -11.26 14.65 5.15
CA ASP A 119 -11.45 13.38 4.42
C ASP A 119 -10.43 12.35 4.90
N GLU A 120 -10.91 11.15 5.20
CA GLU A 120 -10.08 10.01 5.56
C GLU A 120 -10.60 8.69 5.00
N PHE A 121 -9.68 7.78 4.71
CA PHE A 121 -9.97 6.36 4.53
C PHE A 121 -8.93 5.53 5.26
N ARG A 122 -9.26 4.26 5.52
CA ARG A 122 -8.42 3.39 6.32
C ARG A 122 -8.40 1.99 5.72
N PRO A 123 -7.26 1.56 5.16
CA PRO A 123 -7.06 0.18 4.75
C PRO A 123 -6.98 -0.75 5.96
N ASP A 124 -7.44 -1.99 5.77
CA ASP A 124 -7.31 -3.04 6.79
C ASP A 124 -5.84 -3.32 7.12
N ILE A 125 -4.99 -3.46 6.09
CA ILE A 125 -3.54 -3.68 6.23
C ILE A 125 -2.80 -2.79 5.22
N THR A 126 -1.79 -2.07 5.69
CA THR A 126 -0.83 -1.34 4.84
C THR A 126 0.51 -2.07 4.82
N VAL A 127 1.04 -2.28 3.62
CA VAL A 127 2.30 -2.97 3.37
C VAL A 127 3.37 -1.97 2.95
N PHE A 128 4.53 -2.07 3.58
CA PHE A 128 5.67 -1.19 3.36
C PHE A 128 6.88 -1.94 2.83
N VAL A 129 7.61 -1.30 1.94
CA VAL A 129 8.97 -1.69 1.54
C VAL A 129 9.88 -0.49 1.75
N ASN A 130 10.96 -0.66 2.51
CA ASN A 130 11.89 0.41 2.88
C ASN A 130 11.18 1.65 3.46
N GLY A 131 10.09 1.45 4.20
CA GLY A 131 9.28 2.53 4.79
C GLY A 131 8.27 3.19 3.85
N ILE A 132 8.19 2.78 2.59
CA ILE A 132 7.28 3.32 1.59
C ILE A 132 5.97 2.49 1.56
N PRO A 133 4.77 3.07 1.74
CA PRO A 133 3.50 2.33 1.71
C PRO A 133 3.08 1.99 0.28
N LEU A 134 3.55 0.85 -0.23
CA LEU A 134 3.36 0.45 -1.63
C LEU A 134 2.10 -0.38 -1.89
N SER A 135 1.45 -0.93 -0.86
CA SER A 135 0.24 -1.74 -1.06
C SER A 135 -0.75 -1.66 0.09
N PHE A 136 -2.02 -1.74 -0.26
CA PHE A 136 -3.13 -1.94 0.67
C PHE A 136 -3.72 -3.32 0.47
N ILE A 137 -4.04 -3.99 1.58
CA ILE A 137 -4.78 -5.25 1.57
C ILE A 137 -6.09 -5.01 2.32
N GLU A 138 -7.20 -5.25 1.65
CA GLU A 138 -8.56 -5.17 2.16
C GLU A 138 -9.10 -6.59 2.32
N VAL A 139 -9.56 -6.92 3.53
CA VAL A 139 -10.02 -8.26 3.88
C VAL A 139 -11.50 -8.23 4.22
N LYS A 140 -12.29 -9.13 3.61
CA LYS A 140 -13.74 -9.19 3.85
C LYS A 140 -14.14 -10.55 4.40
N LYS A 141 -15.18 -10.59 5.23
CA LYS A 141 -15.78 -11.86 5.66
C LYS A 141 -16.19 -12.72 4.45
N PRO A 142 -15.98 -14.05 4.50
CA PRO A 142 -16.54 -15.00 3.54
C PRO A 142 -18.05 -14.85 3.36
N ASN A 143 -18.55 -15.13 2.16
CA ASN A 143 -19.96 -15.05 1.75
C ASN A 143 -20.59 -13.63 1.81
N ASN A 144 -19.78 -12.57 1.82
CA ASN A 144 -20.25 -11.19 1.83
C ASN A 144 -20.19 -10.55 0.42
N TYR A 145 -21.01 -11.05 -0.51
CA TYR A 145 -21.01 -10.58 -1.91
C TYR A 145 -21.30 -9.09 -2.05
N GLU A 146 -22.29 -8.57 -1.30
CA GLU A 146 -22.62 -7.15 -1.29
C GLU A 146 -21.46 -6.30 -0.75
N GLY A 147 -20.76 -6.78 0.26
CA GLY A 147 -19.60 -6.10 0.83
C GLY A 147 -18.45 -5.92 -0.16
N ILE A 148 -18.23 -6.88 -1.06
CA ILE A 148 -17.17 -6.80 -2.09
C ILE A 148 -17.55 -5.77 -3.15
N LYS A 149 -18.78 -5.80 -3.64
CA LYS A 149 -19.26 -4.79 -4.59
C LYS A 149 -19.22 -3.38 -3.99
N ALA A 150 -19.71 -3.23 -2.75
CA ALA A 150 -19.67 -1.96 -2.04
C ALA A 150 -18.23 -1.45 -1.83
N GLU A 151 -17.26 -2.34 -1.56
CA GLU A 151 -15.85 -1.93 -1.44
C GLU A 151 -15.28 -1.45 -2.78
N ARG A 152 -15.60 -2.13 -3.89
CA ARG A 152 -15.23 -1.68 -5.23
C ARG A 152 -15.78 -0.29 -5.54
N ASP A 153 -17.07 -0.06 -5.25
CA ASP A 153 -17.71 1.24 -5.45
C ASP A 153 -17.04 2.32 -4.58
N ARG A 154 -16.71 2.01 -3.33
CA ARG A 154 -15.96 2.91 -2.43
C ARG A 154 -14.59 3.26 -2.99
N ILE A 155 -13.85 2.30 -3.55
CA ILE A 155 -12.55 2.54 -4.16
C ILE A 155 -12.67 3.49 -5.36
N GLN A 156 -13.69 3.31 -6.20
CA GLN A 156 -13.94 4.24 -7.32
C GLN A 156 -14.17 5.67 -6.83
N VAL A 157 -14.94 5.85 -5.75
CA VAL A 157 -15.17 7.17 -5.16
C VAL A 157 -13.86 7.75 -4.60
N ARG A 158 -13.06 6.93 -3.91
CA ARG A 158 -11.76 7.34 -3.36
C ARG A 158 -10.80 7.77 -4.47
N PHE A 159 -10.72 7.03 -5.58
CA PHE A 159 -9.82 7.35 -6.70
C PHE A 159 -10.16 8.65 -7.42
N LYS A 160 -11.41 9.11 -7.33
CA LYS A 160 -11.86 10.39 -7.86
C LYS A 160 -11.68 11.55 -6.87
N ASN A 161 -11.38 11.27 -5.60
CA ASN A 161 -11.16 12.31 -4.59
C ASN A 161 -9.70 12.78 -4.63
N ASP A 162 -9.51 14.00 -5.12
CA ASP A 162 -8.20 14.64 -5.24
C ASP A 162 -7.46 14.78 -3.90
N LYS A 163 -8.16 14.82 -2.75
CA LYS A 163 -7.52 14.83 -1.43
C LYS A 163 -6.76 13.55 -1.12
N PHE A 164 -7.17 12.43 -1.71
CA PHE A 164 -6.51 11.14 -1.52
C PHE A 164 -5.42 10.85 -2.56
N ARG A 165 -5.23 11.74 -3.54
CA ARG A 165 -4.32 11.54 -4.68
C ARG A 165 -2.95 11.03 -4.28
N ARG A 166 -2.33 11.63 -3.27
CA ARG A 166 -1.00 11.23 -2.78
C ARG A 166 -0.94 9.79 -2.27
N PHE A 167 -1.96 9.35 -1.52
CA PHE A 167 -2.06 7.98 -1.00
C PHE A 167 -2.37 6.98 -2.11
N ILE A 168 -3.08 7.41 -3.15
CA ILE A 168 -3.39 6.60 -4.32
C ILE A 168 -2.13 6.45 -5.18
N ASN A 169 -1.47 7.56 -5.53
CA ASN A 169 -0.29 7.58 -6.40
C ASN A 169 0.90 6.79 -5.83
N ILE A 170 1.06 6.72 -4.51
CA ILE A 170 2.14 5.93 -3.88
C ILE A 170 1.81 4.43 -3.87
N THR A 171 0.53 4.06 -3.90
CA THR A 171 0.06 2.68 -3.84
C THR A 171 0.20 2.00 -5.20
N GLN A 172 0.98 0.92 -5.27
CA GLN A 172 1.20 0.14 -6.49
C GLN A 172 0.17 -0.98 -6.65
N LEU A 173 -0.27 -1.58 -5.55
CA LEU A 173 -1.24 -2.67 -5.56
C LEU A 173 -2.30 -2.51 -4.47
N LEU A 174 -3.56 -2.63 -4.87
CA LEU A 174 -4.66 -2.85 -3.93
C LEU A 174 -5.09 -4.32 -4.02
N VAL A 175 -4.97 -5.03 -2.92
CA VAL A 175 -5.28 -6.46 -2.81
C VAL A 175 -6.57 -6.64 -2.04
N PHE A 176 -7.41 -7.55 -2.52
CA PHE A 176 -8.67 -7.91 -1.89
C PHE A 176 -8.67 -9.41 -1.63
N SER A 177 -9.12 -9.82 -0.46
CA SER A 177 -9.37 -11.24 -0.19
C SER A 177 -10.58 -11.43 0.70
N ASN A 178 -11.39 -12.43 0.37
CA ASN A 178 -12.46 -12.90 1.24
C ASN A 178 -12.20 -14.31 1.79
N ASN A 179 -10.97 -14.83 1.69
CA ASN A 179 -10.58 -16.15 2.18
C ASN A 179 -11.49 -17.30 1.69
N MET A 180 -11.91 -17.22 0.42
CA MET A 180 -12.65 -18.27 -0.28
C MET A 180 -11.84 -18.77 -1.48
N GLU A 181 -12.15 -19.96 -1.97
CA GLU A 181 -11.57 -20.44 -3.23
C GLU A 181 -12.11 -19.61 -4.41
N TYR A 182 -11.35 -19.55 -5.51
CA TYR A 182 -11.86 -18.95 -6.73
C TYR A 182 -12.98 -19.83 -7.30
N GLU A 183 -14.07 -19.18 -7.71
CA GLU A 183 -15.16 -19.84 -8.41
C GLU A 183 -15.01 -19.56 -9.91
N ASP A 184 -14.71 -20.60 -10.69
CA ASP A 184 -14.39 -20.49 -12.13
C ASP A 184 -15.57 -20.00 -12.99
N THR A 185 -16.79 -20.06 -12.45
CA THR A 185 -18.02 -19.60 -13.12
C THR A 185 -18.40 -18.16 -12.80
N ASP A 186 -17.72 -17.49 -11.85
CA ASP A 186 -18.07 -16.13 -11.43
C ASP A 186 -17.37 -15.07 -12.30
N SER A 187 -18.08 -14.58 -13.32
CA SER A 187 -17.63 -13.48 -14.16
C SER A 187 -17.37 -12.19 -13.38
N ASN A 188 -17.97 -12.03 -12.19
CA ASN A 188 -17.87 -10.83 -11.39
C ASN A 188 -16.68 -10.83 -10.43
N LYS A 189 -15.87 -11.90 -10.38
CA LYS A 189 -14.66 -11.96 -9.55
C LYS A 189 -14.98 -11.62 -8.08
N LEU A 190 -15.98 -12.26 -7.49
CA LEU A 190 -16.45 -11.98 -6.13
C LEU A 190 -15.94 -13.00 -5.11
N GLN A 191 -15.32 -14.10 -5.54
CA GLN A 191 -14.73 -15.12 -4.66
C GLN A 191 -13.24 -15.32 -4.92
N GLY A 192 -12.42 -15.27 -3.87
CA GLY A 192 -10.98 -15.44 -3.99
C GLY A 192 -10.16 -14.22 -3.59
N ALA A 193 -8.93 -14.18 -4.09
CA ALA A 193 -8.02 -13.07 -3.92
C ALA A 193 -7.87 -12.28 -5.22
N PHE A 194 -7.94 -10.96 -5.18
CA PHE A 194 -7.84 -10.11 -6.36
C PHE A 194 -6.85 -8.99 -6.12
N TYR A 195 -6.28 -8.48 -7.20
CA TYR A 195 -5.50 -7.24 -7.15
C TYR A 195 -5.99 -6.26 -8.20
N ALA A 196 -5.82 -4.98 -7.92
CA ALA A 196 -6.05 -3.89 -8.85
C ALA A 196 -4.94 -2.86 -8.72
N THR A 197 -4.73 -2.09 -9.79
CA THR A 197 -3.98 -0.84 -9.77
C THR A 197 -4.97 0.33 -9.71
N THR A 198 -4.45 1.51 -9.43
CA THR A 198 -5.24 2.74 -9.35
C THR A 198 -5.82 3.11 -10.73
N SER A 199 -7.03 3.69 -10.74
CA SER A 199 -7.69 4.15 -11.98
C SER A 199 -8.55 5.39 -11.70
N LYS A 200 -8.44 6.44 -12.52
CA LYS A 200 -9.19 7.71 -12.34
C LYS A 200 -10.42 7.81 -13.25
N ASN A 201 -10.37 7.16 -14.41
CA ASN A 201 -11.34 7.37 -15.52
C ASN A 201 -11.95 6.07 -16.06
N SER A 202 -11.76 4.95 -15.37
CA SER A 202 -12.35 3.66 -15.69
C SER A 202 -12.60 2.88 -14.42
N ASP A 203 -13.52 1.93 -14.47
CA ASP A 203 -13.64 0.93 -13.41
C ASP A 203 -12.28 0.26 -13.20
N SER A 204 -11.89 0.11 -11.93
CA SER A 204 -10.64 -0.54 -11.59
C SER A 204 -10.73 -2.01 -12.00
N MET A 205 -9.79 -2.43 -12.83
CA MET A 205 -9.75 -3.80 -13.33
C MET A 205 -9.16 -4.70 -12.25
N PHE A 206 -10.03 -5.46 -11.59
CA PHE A 206 -9.61 -6.50 -10.64
C PHE A 206 -9.14 -7.74 -11.39
N ASN A 207 -7.93 -8.18 -11.14
CA ASN A 207 -7.34 -9.40 -11.70
C ASN A 207 -7.21 -10.47 -10.61
N ASN A 208 -7.25 -11.74 -11.00
CA ASN A 208 -6.97 -12.87 -10.11
C ASN A 208 -5.46 -13.18 -10.12
N PHE A 209 -4.97 -13.91 -9.11
CA PHE A 209 -3.57 -14.35 -9.03
C PHE A 209 -3.34 -15.71 -9.73
N ARG A 210 -4.25 -16.11 -10.63
CA ARG A 210 -4.20 -17.40 -11.37
C ARG A 210 -3.67 -17.19 -12.78
#